data_AF-A0A0K0VL07-F1
#
_entry.id   AF-A0A0K0VL07-F1
#
_cell.length_a   1.000
_cell.length_b   1.000
_cell.length_c   1.000
_cell.angle_alpha   90.00
_cell.angle_beta   90.00
_cell.angle_gamma   90.00
#
_symmetry.space_group_name_H-M   'P 1'
#
loop_
_entity.id
_entity.type
_entity.pdbx_description
1 polymer ?
#
loop_
_entity_poly.entity_id
_entity_poly.type
_entity_poly.pdbx_seq_one_letter_code
_entity_poly.pdbx_strand_id
1 'polypeptide(L)' 'MSSETATISAAVPADVKTEAAAVAAAHGMSLAALVRDLVARVAARDAETLAWLDEARR' A
#
# COMPACT_ATOMS: atom_id res chain seq x y z
N MET A 1 -9.48 19.71 -12.37
CA MET A 1 -9.12 19.17 -11.05
C MET A 1 -7.61 19.25 -10.95
N SER A 2 -7.06 20.22 -10.24
CA SER A 2 -5.62 20.26 -9.98
C SER A 2 -5.32 19.14 -8.98
N SER A 3 -4.59 18.11 -9.41
CA SER A 3 -4.18 17.01 -8.53
C SER A 3 -3.09 17.53 -7.59
N GLU A 4 -3.47 18.05 -6.43
CA GLU A 4 -2.50 18.45 -5.42
C GLU A 4 -1.84 17.19 -4.84
N THR A 5 -0.50 17.15 -4.89
CA THR A 5 0.25 15.99 -4.38
C THR A 5 0.43 16.18 -2.87
N ALA A 6 -0.34 15.45 -2.07
CA ALA A 6 -0.20 15.46 -0.62
C ALA A 6 0.84 14.43 -0.16
N THR A 7 1.74 14.84 0.73
CA THR A 7 2.67 13.93 1.40
C THR A 7 2.04 13.45 2.71
N ILE A 8 1.90 12.14 2.86
CA ILE A 8 1.37 11.50 4.07
C ILE A 8 2.51 10.73 4.73
N SER A 9 2.71 10.97 6.02
CA SER A 9 3.66 10.24 6.85
C SER A 9 2.91 9.28 7.76
N ALA A 10 3.35 8.02 7.80
CA ALA A 10 2.80 7.00 8.68
C ALA A 10 3.95 6.28 9.40
N ALA A 11 3.76 6.02 10.70
CA ALA A 11 4.66 5.14 11.45
C ALA A 11 4.34 3.69 11.06
N VAL A 12 5.37 2.96 10.63
CA VAL A 12 5.27 1.56 10.25
C VAL A 12 6.41 0.81 10.93
N PRO A 13 6.15 -0.37 11.53
CA PRO A 13 7.20 -1.23 12.07
C PRO A 13 8.31 -1.52 11.04
N ALA A 14 9.55 -1.60 11.50
CA ALA A 14 10.72 -1.68 10.62
C ALA A 14 10.81 -3.02 9.86
N ASP A 15 10.41 -4.10 10.52
CA ASP A 15 10.21 -5.43 9.96
C ASP A 15 9.19 -5.41 8.81
N VAL A 16 8.00 -4.86 9.04
CA VAL A 16 6.95 -4.73 8.02
C VAL A 16 7.44 -3.92 6.82
N LYS A 17 8.16 -2.82 7.07
CA LYS A 17 8.75 -1.99 6.00
C LYS A 17 9.79 -2.76 5.17
N THR A 18 10.58 -3.60 5.82
CA THR A 18 11.63 -4.42 5.18
C THR A 18 11.00 -5.50 4.30
N GLU A 19 9.99 -6.19 4.81
CA GLU A 19 9.25 -7.20 4.04
C GLU A 19 8.57 -6.58 2.82
N ALA A 20 7.85 -5.47 3.00
CA ALA A 20 7.19 -4.78 1.90
C ALA A 20 8.19 -4.29 0.83
N ALA A 21 9.39 -3.88 1.23
CA ALA A 21 10.44 -3.50 0.29
C ALA A 21 10.97 -4.70 -0.50
N ALA A 22 11.13 -5.87 0.13
CA ALA A 22 11.54 -7.09 -0.54
C ALA A 22 10.48 -7.56 -1.56
N VAL A 23 9.19 -7.50 -1.18
CA VAL A 23 8.06 -7.78 -2.08
C VAL A 23 8.09 -6.82 -3.28
N ALA A 24 8.18 -5.51 -3.03
CA ALA A 24 8.24 -4.52 -4.12
C ALA A 24 9.40 -4.81 -5.09
N ALA A 25 10.59 -5.12 -4.56
CA ALA A 25 11.75 -5.46 -5.37
C ALA A 25 11.55 -6.74 -6.20
N ALA A 26 10.92 -7.78 -5.64
CA ALA A 26 10.61 -9.02 -6.36
C ALA A 26 9.66 -8.78 -7.54
N HIS A 27 8.79 -7.77 -7.44
CA HIS A 27 7.89 -7.35 -8.51
C HIS A 27 8.49 -6.28 -9.44
N GLY A 28 9.75 -5.87 -9.25
CA GLY A 28 10.39 -4.82 -10.05
C GLY A 28 9.81 -3.42 -9.82
N MET A 29 9.24 -3.18 -8.64
CA MET A 29 8.52 -1.95 -8.28
C MET A 29 9.21 -1.23 -7.13
N SER A 30 8.98 0.08 -7.01
CA SER A 30 9.36 0.81 -5.80
C SER A 30 8.33 0.57 -4.69
N LEU A 31 8.78 0.62 -3.43
CA LEU A 31 7.87 0.53 -2.28
C LEU A 31 6.78 1.61 -2.32
N ALA A 32 7.12 2.83 -2.75
CA ALA A 32 6.15 3.92 -2.86
C ALA A 32 5.08 3.61 -3.93
N ALA A 33 5.47 3.00 -5.05
CA ALA A 33 4.52 2.58 -6.09
C ALA A 33 3.58 1.49 -5.57
N LEU A 34 4.11 0.49 -4.86
CA LEU A 34 3.32 -0.56 -4.24
C LEU A 34 2.27 0.01 -3.27
N VAL A 35 2.69 0.91 -2.37
CA VAL A 35 1.78 1.52 -1.40
C VAL A 35 0.71 2.39 -2.07
N ARG A 36 1.08 3.18 -3.09
CA ARG A 36 0.11 4.00 -3.84
C ARG A 36 -0.94 3.15 -4.55
N ASP A 37 -0.52 2.06 -5.18
CA ASP A 37 -1.43 1.14 -5.86
C ASP A 37 -2.41 0.49 -4.87
N LEU A 38 -1.91 0.01 -3.72
CA LEU A 38 -2.76 -0.54 -2.66
C LEU A 38 -3.78 0.49 -2.16
N VAL A 39 -3.34 1.72 -1.86
CA VAL A 39 -4.23 2.79 -1.40
C VAL A 39 -5.25 3.16 -2.48
N ALA A 40 -4.86 3.16 -3.76
CA ALA A 40 -5.77 3.42 -4.86
C ALA A 40 -6.87 2.35 -4.96
N ARG A 41 -6.52 1.06 -4.80
CA ARG A 41 -7.50 -0.05 -4.76
C ARG A 41 -8.45 0.07 -3.57
N VAL A 42 -7.94 0.43 -2.40
CA VAL A 42 -8.77 0.71 -1.21
C VAL A 42 -9.71 1.89 -1.46
N ALA A 43 -9.22 2.98 -2.05
CA ALA A 43 -10.04 4.16 -2.38
C ALA A 43 -11.12 3.84 -3.42
N ALA A 44 -10.84 2.95 -4.37
CA ALA A 44 -11.80 2.42 -5.34
C ALA A 44 -12.80 1.42 -4.73
N ARG A 45 -12.64 1.07 -3.44
CA ARG A 45 -13.42 0.04 -2.73
C ARG A 45 -13.38 -1.32 -3.44
N ASP A 46 -12.20 -1.69 -3.95
CA ASP A 46 -11.98 -2.98 -4.57
C ASP A 46 -12.33 -4.13 -3.61
N ALA A 47 -13.25 -5.01 -4.02
CA ALA A 47 -13.86 -5.99 -3.14
C ALA A 47 -12.86 -7.03 -2.62
N GLU A 48 -11.94 -7.47 -3.48
CA GLU A 48 -10.90 -8.44 -3.13
C GLU A 48 -9.90 -7.83 -2.14
N THR A 49 -9.41 -6.63 -2.44
CA THR A 49 -8.49 -5.90 -1.56
C THR A 49 -9.11 -5.63 -0.19
N LEU A 50 -10.39 -5.23 -0.14
CA LEU A 50 -11.07 -4.99 1.13
C LEU A 50 -11.33 -6.28 1.92
N ALA A 51 -11.70 -7.38 1.26
CA ALA A 51 -11.89 -8.66 1.92
C ALA A 51 -10.57 -9.20 2.51
N TRP A 52 -9.48 -9.09 1.76
CA TRP A 52 -8.14 -9.45 2.22
C TRP A 52 -7.71 -8.63 3.45
N LEU A 53 -7.96 -7.31 3.44
CA LEU A 53 -7.66 -6.43 4.58
C LEU A 53 -8.53 -6.73 5.82
N ASP A 54 -9.78 -7.16 5.63
CA ASP A 54 -10.63 -7.55 6.75
C ASP A 54 -10.17 -8.87 7.38
N GLU A 55 -9.79 -9.84 6.55
CA GLU A 55 -9.24 -11.11 7.03
C GLU A 55 -7.91 -10.90 7.76
N ALA A 56 -7.00 -10.10 7.21
CA ALA A 56 -5.72 -9.79 7.84
C ALA A 56 -5.85 -8.98 9.15
N ARG A 57 -7.03 -8.39 9.43
CA ARG A 57 -7.31 -7.66 10.67
C ARG A 57 -7.78 -8.57 11.80
N ARG A 58 -8.37 -9.73 11.49
CA ARG A 58 -8.91 -10.68 12.47
C ARG A 58 -7.81 -11.45 13.17
#